data_AF-A0A2V7XSE2-F1
#
_entry.id   AF-A0A2V7XSE2-F1
#
_cell.length_a   1.000
_cell.length_b   1.000
_cell.length_c   1.000
_cell.angle_alpha   90.00
_cell.angle_beta   90.00
_cell.angle_gamma   90.00
#
_symmetry.space_group_name_H-M   'P 1'
#
loop_
_entity.id
_entity.type
_entity.pdbx_description
1 polymer ?
#
loop_
_entity_poly.entity_id
_entity_poly.type
_entity_poly.pdbx_seq_one_letter_code
_entity_poly.pdbx_strand_id
1 'polypeptide(L)'
;MPEFILIGGLAPQHRDRVRDFCLRSNFPVYAEPLSGLREDPQLDPLLVRNERMLARGDFDGVIRIGNVPTLRFWRDLDAMPARVEHYSDLPFAGMTRGEVRPVSSLSPRERDKVRGFFEEDRQKYTALQKILDVEPQSELAMIRALSQRIPPGARIYLGNSLPIREWDLVATREPRGFTIEANRGANGIDGQLSTFFGWCQGENNWCIVGDLTALYDANAPWIVPQLDAKFEIVIINNGGGRIFNRVASLRRMDPEVRERLVENAHALHFDAWAKMWNIKIQELRPDPEATRRVWQKYDDIWS
;
A
#
# COMPACT_ATOMS: atom_id res chain seq x y z
N MET A 1 6.33 -22.71 -17.62
CA MET A 1 7.13 -21.49 -17.40
C MET A 1 6.42 -20.55 -16.41
N PRO A 2 6.51 -20.77 -15.09
CA PRO A 2 5.70 -20.08 -14.07
C PRO A 2 5.45 -18.60 -14.38
N GLU A 3 4.17 -18.23 -14.49
CA GLU A 3 3.77 -16.83 -14.64
C GLU A 3 3.25 -16.32 -13.28
N PHE A 4 3.41 -15.03 -13.05
CA PHE A 4 2.94 -14.33 -11.86
C PHE A 4 2.02 -13.18 -12.25
N ILE A 5 0.94 -12.97 -11.49
CA ILE A 5 -0.03 -11.89 -11.74
C ILE A 5 0.19 -10.79 -10.70
N LEU A 6 0.42 -9.57 -11.17
CA LEU A 6 0.54 -8.37 -10.35
C LEU A 6 -0.62 -7.41 -10.63
N ILE A 7 -1.49 -7.21 -9.65
CA ILE A 7 -2.68 -6.37 -9.77
C ILE A 7 -2.49 -5.08 -8.98
N GLY A 8 -2.34 -3.97 -9.69
CA GLY A 8 -2.31 -2.63 -9.12
C GLY A 8 -3.71 -2.06 -8.91
N GLY A 9 -3.81 -0.72 -8.86
CA GLY A 9 -5.09 -0.02 -8.80
C GLY A 9 -6.02 -0.41 -9.96
N LEU A 10 -7.24 -0.86 -9.64
CA LEU A 10 -8.16 -1.43 -10.62
C LEU A 10 -9.57 -0.85 -10.47
N ALA A 11 -10.11 -0.35 -11.58
CA ALA A 11 -11.45 0.20 -11.63
C ALA A 11 -12.51 -0.89 -11.35
N PRO A 12 -13.61 -0.58 -10.63
CA PRO A 12 -14.60 -1.57 -10.22
C PRO A 12 -15.15 -2.45 -11.35
N GLN A 13 -15.37 -1.88 -12.55
CA GLN A 13 -15.92 -2.60 -13.70
C GLN A 13 -15.04 -3.76 -14.20
N HIS A 14 -13.75 -3.80 -13.82
CA HIS A 14 -12.82 -4.84 -14.26
C HIS A 14 -12.63 -5.96 -13.23
N ARG A 15 -13.05 -5.75 -11.98
CA ARG A 15 -12.73 -6.66 -10.86
C ARG A 15 -13.21 -8.09 -11.10
N ASP A 16 -14.44 -8.25 -11.58
CA ASP A 16 -15.00 -9.58 -11.85
C ASP A 16 -14.21 -10.31 -12.95
N ARG A 17 -13.93 -9.64 -14.08
CA ARG A 17 -13.12 -10.21 -15.17
C ARG A 17 -11.72 -10.60 -14.71
N VAL A 18 -11.08 -9.77 -13.90
CA VAL A 18 -9.72 -10.02 -13.41
C VAL A 18 -9.71 -11.16 -12.39
N ARG A 19 -10.69 -11.25 -11.49
CA ARG A 19 -10.89 -12.39 -10.58
C ARG A 19 -11.03 -13.69 -11.38
N ASP A 20 -11.94 -13.69 -12.34
CA ASP A 20 -12.20 -14.80 -13.24
C ASP A 20 -10.95 -15.26 -14.00
N PHE A 21 -10.14 -14.30 -14.47
CA PHE A 21 -8.87 -14.58 -15.11
C PHE A 21 -7.87 -15.23 -14.14
N CYS A 22 -7.77 -14.73 -12.90
CA CYS A 22 -6.88 -15.29 -11.89
C CYS A 22 -7.27 -16.72 -11.51
N LEU A 23 -8.56 -16.97 -11.27
CA LEU A 23 -9.07 -18.30 -10.91
C LEU A 23 -8.83 -19.34 -12.00
N ARG A 24 -9.07 -18.97 -13.26
CA ARG A 24 -8.84 -19.86 -14.41
C ARG A 24 -7.36 -20.07 -14.71
N SER A 25 -6.54 -19.06 -14.50
CA SER A 25 -5.09 -19.15 -14.77
C SER A 25 -4.32 -19.86 -13.67
N ASN A 26 -4.83 -19.78 -12.43
CA ASN A 26 -4.28 -20.44 -11.25
C ASN A 26 -2.78 -20.13 -11.04
N PHE A 27 -2.39 -18.90 -11.36
CA PHE A 27 -1.06 -18.34 -11.08
C PHE A 27 -1.00 -17.72 -9.69
N PRO A 28 0.18 -17.57 -9.08
CA PRO A 28 0.35 -16.72 -7.92
C PRO A 28 -0.02 -15.27 -8.25
N VAL A 29 -0.79 -14.64 -7.35
CA VAL A 29 -1.35 -13.31 -7.52
C VAL A 29 -0.87 -12.41 -6.38
N TYR A 30 -0.28 -11.27 -6.69
CA TYR A 30 -0.17 -10.18 -5.72
C TYR A 30 -1.15 -9.08 -6.09
N ALA A 31 -2.08 -8.82 -5.19
CA ALA A 31 -3.09 -7.79 -5.35
C ALA A 31 -2.83 -6.68 -4.33
N GLU A 32 -2.59 -5.46 -4.81
CA GLU A 32 -2.41 -4.28 -3.97
C GLU A 32 -3.75 -3.85 -3.34
N PRO A 33 -3.74 -3.03 -2.27
CA PRO A 33 -4.97 -2.58 -1.61
C PRO A 33 -5.92 -1.85 -2.58
N LEU A 34 -5.35 -1.12 -3.54
CA LEU A 34 -6.08 -0.37 -4.57
C LEU A 34 -6.73 -1.25 -5.65
N SER A 35 -6.40 -2.55 -5.70
CA SER A 35 -7.00 -3.48 -6.67
C SER A 35 -8.47 -3.77 -6.39
N GLY A 36 -8.88 -3.66 -5.12
CA GLY A 36 -10.18 -4.17 -4.65
C GLY A 36 -10.30 -5.70 -4.71
N LEU A 37 -9.20 -6.43 -4.92
CA LEU A 37 -9.13 -7.89 -4.99
C LEU A 37 -8.21 -8.50 -3.94
N ARG A 38 -7.52 -7.68 -3.13
CA ARG A 38 -6.57 -8.13 -2.09
C ARG A 38 -7.25 -8.93 -0.98
N GLU A 39 -8.50 -8.60 -0.65
CA GLU A 39 -9.32 -9.27 0.36
C GLU A 39 -10.38 -10.20 -0.24
N ASP A 40 -10.27 -10.53 -1.53
CA ASP A 40 -11.25 -11.39 -2.19
C ASP A 40 -11.11 -12.85 -1.72
N PRO A 41 -12.13 -13.44 -1.08
CA PRO A 41 -12.03 -14.77 -0.50
C PRO A 41 -11.88 -15.87 -1.57
N GLN A 42 -12.31 -15.63 -2.81
CA GLN A 42 -12.12 -16.60 -3.90
C GLN A 42 -10.66 -16.66 -4.33
N LEU A 43 -9.92 -15.56 -4.21
CA LEU A 43 -8.51 -15.48 -4.58
C LEU A 43 -7.56 -15.87 -3.45
N ASP A 44 -8.00 -16.01 -2.20
CA ASP A 44 -7.10 -16.32 -1.06
C ASP A 44 -6.14 -17.49 -1.32
N PRO A 45 -6.52 -18.61 -1.98
CA PRO A 45 -5.56 -19.68 -2.27
C PRO A 45 -4.42 -19.28 -3.23
N LEU A 46 -4.61 -18.22 -4.03
CA LEU A 46 -3.68 -17.71 -5.03
C LEU A 46 -2.91 -16.47 -4.57
N LEU A 47 -3.36 -15.82 -3.50
CA LEU A 47 -2.80 -14.54 -3.05
C LEU A 47 -1.46 -14.71 -2.36
N VAL A 48 -0.45 -14.00 -2.84
CA VAL A 48 0.83 -13.79 -2.19
C VAL A 48 0.69 -12.66 -1.19
N ARG A 49 1.06 -12.89 0.08
CA ARG A 49 0.78 -11.96 1.18
C ARG A 49 1.91 -10.98 1.45
N ASN A 50 3.13 -11.24 0.96
CA ASN A 50 4.26 -10.34 1.17
C ASN A 50 5.04 -10.05 -0.12
N GLU A 51 5.31 -8.76 -0.39
CA GLU A 51 6.04 -8.34 -1.60
C GLU A 51 7.45 -8.94 -1.69
N ARG A 52 8.09 -9.26 -0.55
CA ARG A 52 9.44 -9.85 -0.55
C ARG A 52 9.46 -11.29 -1.10
N MET A 53 8.32 -11.99 -1.16
CA MET A 53 8.23 -13.27 -1.86
C MET A 53 8.38 -13.12 -3.37
N LEU A 54 8.04 -11.96 -3.94
CA LEU A 54 8.02 -11.77 -5.39
C LEU A 54 9.43 -11.88 -5.99
N ALA A 55 10.43 -11.34 -5.30
CA ALA A 55 11.83 -11.45 -5.71
C ALA A 55 12.43 -12.85 -5.49
N ARG A 56 11.77 -13.73 -4.73
CA ARG A 56 12.19 -15.11 -4.47
C ARG A 56 11.56 -16.12 -5.44
N GLY A 57 10.53 -15.70 -6.19
CA GLY A 57 9.92 -16.55 -7.19
C GLY A 57 10.77 -16.60 -8.46
N ASP A 58 10.97 -17.81 -8.97
CA ASP A 58 11.55 -18.03 -10.30
C ASP A 58 10.43 -17.95 -11.33
N PHE A 59 10.12 -16.73 -11.80
CA PHE A 59 9.04 -16.48 -12.74
C PHE A 59 9.58 -16.18 -14.14
N ASP A 60 9.10 -16.93 -15.13
CA ASP A 60 9.44 -16.71 -16.54
C ASP A 60 8.66 -15.52 -17.14
N GLY A 61 7.52 -15.18 -16.54
CA GLY A 61 6.67 -14.10 -17.01
C GLY A 61 5.85 -13.43 -15.90
N VAL A 62 5.58 -12.14 -16.09
CA VAL A 62 4.75 -11.33 -15.20
C VAL A 62 3.62 -10.67 -16.00
N ILE A 63 2.39 -10.89 -15.54
CA ILE A 63 1.19 -10.27 -16.08
C ILE A 63 0.79 -9.14 -15.12
N ARG A 64 1.00 -7.90 -15.55
CA ARG A 64 0.59 -6.70 -14.81
C ARG A 64 -0.80 -6.28 -15.23
N ILE A 65 -1.69 -6.06 -14.26
CA ILE A 65 -3.07 -5.67 -14.49
C ILE A 65 -3.39 -4.40 -13.69
N GLY A 66 -4.02 -3.42 -14.33
CA GLY A 66 -4.41 -2.16 -13.70
C GLY A 66 -3.37 -1.05 -13.83
N ASN A 67 -3.40 -0.11 -12.89
CA ASN A 67 -2.51 1.04 -12.83
C ASN A 67 -1.06 0.64 -12.47
N VAL A 68 -0.15 1.61 -12.48
CA VAL A 68 1.23 1.41 -12.04
C VAL A 68 1.25 1.02 -10.55
N PRO A 69 1.84 -0.14 -10.19
CA PRO A 69 1.85 -0.60 -8.80
C PRO A 69 2.69 0.28 -7.87
N THR A 70 2.47 0.15 -6.57
CA THR A 70 3.15 0.86 -5.48
C THR A 70 4.47 0.23 -5.04
N LEU A 71 4.54 -1.10 -5.05
CA LEU A 71 5.70 -1.91 -4.65
C LEU A 71 6.92 -1.71 -5.56
N ARG A 72 8.12 -2.05 -5.09
CA ARG A 72 9.35 -1.84 -5.88
C ARG A 72 9.50 -2.85 -7.03
N PHE A 73 9.10 -4.09 -6.80
CA PHE A 73 9.37 -5.23 -7.70
C PHE A 73 8.97 -4.96 -9.16
N TRP A 74 7.88 -4.23 -9.44
CA TRP A 74 7.50 -3.93 -10.83
C TRP A 74 8.55 -3.10 -11.58
N ARG A 75 9.33 -2.25 -10.89
CA ARG A 75 10.41 -1.47 -11.49
C ARG A 75 11.65 -2.33 -11.70
N ASP A 76 11.92 -3.26 -10.79
CA ASP A 76 13.04 -4.19 -10.93
C ASP A 76 12.83 -5.12 -12.16
N LEU A 77 11.59 -5.33 -12.61
CA LEU A 77 11.28 -6.03 -13.87
C LEU A 77 11.89 -5.36 -15.11
N ASP A 78 12.26 -4.08 -15.10
CA ASP A 78 12.95 -3.45 -16.25
C ASP A 78 14.34 -4.08 -16.47
N ALA A 79 14.97 -4.59 -15.40
CA ALA A 79 16.29 -5.23 -15.44
C ALA A 79 16.23 -6.76 -15.50
N MET A 80 15.05 -7.37 -15.32
CA MET A 80 14.90 -8.83 -15.32
C MET A 80 14.71 -9.39 -16.74
N PRO A 81 15.14 -10.63 -17.04
CA PRO A 81 14.90 -11.25 -18.34
C PRO A 81 13.44 -11.69 -18.55
N ALA A 82 12.63 -11.75 -17.49
CA ALA A 82 11.23 -12.22 -17.53
C ALA A 82 10.38 -11.45 -18.56
N ARG A 83 9.46 -12.15 -19.23
CA ARG A 83 8.47 -11.51 -20.12
C ARG A 83 7.49 -10.68 -19.29
N VAL A 84 7.13 -9.48 -19.75
CA VAL A 84 6.12 -8.67 -19.06
C VAL A 84 4.98 -8.34 -20.03
N GLU A 85 3.75 -8.63 -19.60
CA GLU A 85 2.52 -8.22 -20.29
C GLU A 85 1.78 -7.20 -19.43
N HIS A 86 1.22 -6.16 -20.05
CA HIS A 86 0.49 -5.12 -19.34
C HIS A 86 -0.95 -5.05 -19.83
N TYR A 87 -1.89 -5.15 -18.90
CA TYR A 87 -3.31 -4.95 -19.14
C TYR A 87 -3.77 -3.74 -18.34
N SER A 88 -4.03 -2.62 -19.01
CA SER A 88 -4.40 -1.36 -18.38
C SER A 88 -5.31 -0.54 -19.29
N ASP A 89 -6.14 0.30 -18.69
CA ASP A 89 -6.87 1.34 -19.43
C ASP A 89 -6.01 2.58 -19.68
N LEU A 90 -4.85 2.67 -19.02
CA LEU A 90 -3.87 3.73 -19.28
C LEU A 90 -3.09 3.44 -20.57
N PRO A 91 -2.72 4.46 -21.37
CA PRO A 91 -2.00 4.26 -22.62
C PRO A 91 -0.49 4.01 -22.44
N PHE A 92 -0.02 3.73 -21.23
CA PHE A 92 1.40 3.54 -20.92
C PHE A 92 1.63 2.44 -19.87
N ALA A 93 2.72 1.67 -20.05
CA ALA A 93 3.07 0.56 -19.16
C ALA A 93 3.72 1.01 -17.83
N GLY A 94 4.24 2.24 -17.81
CA GLY A 94 5.09 2.79 -16.75
C GLY A 94 6.52 2.23 -16.74
N MET A 95 6.88 1.38 -17.71
CA MET A 95 8.17 0.69 -17.86
C MET A 95 8.86 1.07 -19.18
N THR A 96 10.13 0.71 -19.33
CA THR A 96 10.91 0.98 -20.56
C THR A 96 10.60 -0.03 -21.68
N ARG A 97 9.90 -1.11 -21.35
CA ARG A 97 9.53 -2.21 -22.26
C ARG A 97 8.14 -2.74 -21.96
N GLY A 98 7.62 -3.56 -22.89
CA GLY A 98 6.31 -4.21 -22.80
C GLY A 98 5.22 -3.45 -23.55
N GLU A 99 4.23 -4.19 -24.06
CA GLU A 99 3.06 -3.64 -24.72
C GLU A 99 1.90 -3.52 -23.74
N VAL A 100 1.14 -2.42 -23.85
CA VAL A 100 -0.11 -2.24 -23.10
C VAL A 100 -1.28 -2.69 -23.93
N ARG A 101 -2.13 -3.52 -23.32
CA ARG A 101 -3.38 -4.02 -23.86
C ARG A 101 -4.51 -3.56 -22.95
N PRO A 102 -5.74 -3.37 -23.47
CA PRO A 102 -6.87 -3.02 -22.61
C PRO A 102 -7.19 -4.18 -21.66
N VAL A 103 -7.64 -3.88 -20.44
CA VAL A 103 -8.04 -4.92 -19.47
C VAL A 103 -9.15 -5.81 -20.04
N SER A 104 -9.97 -5.26 -20.92
CA SER A 104 -11.04 -5.98 -21.61
C SER A 104 -10.56 -7.11 -22.53
N SER A 105 -9.31 -7.09 -22.98
CA SER A 105 -8.73 -8.15 -23.83
C SER A 105 -8.06 -9.28 -23.04
N LEU A 106 -8.19 -9.30 -21.70
CA LEU A 106 -7.73 -10.42 -20.89
C LEU A 106 -8.44 -11.71 -21.30
N SER A 107 -7.65 -12.71 -21.71
CA SER A 107 -8.11 -14.05 -22.05
C SER A 107 -7.48 -15.07 -21.10
N PRO A 108 -8.26 -15.93 -20.42
CA PRO A 108 -7.74 -16.95 -19.52
C PRO A 108 -6.69 -17.86 -20.18
N ARG A 109 -5.69 -18.30 -19.40
CA ARG A 109 -4.67 -19.26 -19.84
C ARG A 109 -4.63 -20.43 -18.86
N GLU A 110 -5.00 -21.63 -19.28
CA GLU A 110 -4.91 -22.80 -18.40
C GLU A 110 -3.46 -23.26 -18.22
N ARG A 111 -3.07 -23.50 -16.97
CA ARG A 111 -1.76 -24.09 -16.61
C ARG A 111 -1.79 -24.87 -15.32
N ASP A 112 -0.78 -25.73 -15.16
CA ASP A 112 -0.57 -26.56 -13.98
C ASP A 112 -0.37 -25.74 -12.70
N LYS A 113 -0.82 -26.31 -11.58
CA LYS A 113 -0.74 -25.67 -10.26
C LYS A 113 0.71 -25.44 -9.83
N VAL A 114 1.05 -24.19 -9.51
CA VAL A 114 2.31 -23.86 -8.80
C VAL A 114 2.18 -24.36 -7.35
N ARG A 115 2.98 -25.38 -6.98
CA ARG A 115 3.00 -25.96 -5.63
C ARG A 115 4.22 -25.44 -4.85
N GLY A 116 4.09 -25.28 -3.53
CA GLY A 116 5.22 -24.94 -2.62
C GLY A 116 5.45 -23.45 -2.37
N PHE A 117 5.25 -22.58 -3.36
CA PHE A 117 5.48 -21.12 -3.22
C PHE A 117 4.62 -20.46 -2.12
N PHE A 118 3.38 -20.91 -1.97
CA PHE A 118 2.46 -20.33 -0.98
C PHE A 118 2.76 -20.76 0.46
N GLU A 119 3.34 -21.94 0.68
CA GLU A 119 3.59 -22.42 2.04
C GLU A 119 4.59 -21.52 2.77
N GLU A 120 5.71 -21.19 2.11
CA GLU A 120 6.70 -20.25 2.65
C GLU A 120 6.06 -18.86 2.89
N ASP A 121 5.32 -18.32 1.92
CA ASP A 121 4.63 -17.03 2.06
C ASP A 121 3.70 -17.00 3.27
N ARG A 122 2.91 -18.07 3.46
CA ARG A 122 1.95 -18.20 4.58
C ARG A 122 2.66 -18.32 5.92
N GLN A 123 3.78 -19.04 5.98
CA GLN A 123 4.61 -19.13 7.18
C GLN A 123 5.23 -17.77 7.54
N LYS A 124 5.82 -17.06 6.56
CA LYS A 124 6.43 -15.73 6.75
C LYS A 124 5.38 -14.70 7.18
N TYR A 125 4.20 -14.71 6.56
CA TYR A 125 3.07 -13.87 6.96
C TYR A 125 2.63 -14.16 8.39
N THR A 126 2.49 -15.43 8.77
CA THR A 126 2.11 -15.83 10.13
C THR A 126 3.16 -15.40 11.17
N ALA A 127 4.44 -15.50 10.84
CA ALA A 127 5.52 -15.02 11.69
C ALA A 127 5.43 -13.50 11.91
N LEU A 128 5.15 -12.72 10.86
CA LEU A 128 4.92 -11.27 10.99
C LEU A 128 3.73 -10.96 11.91
N GLN A 129 2.60 -11.67 11.75
CA GLN A 129 1.44 -11.46 12.63
C GLN A 129 1.79 -11.70 14.11
N LYS A 130 2.52 -12.78 14.42
CA LYS A 130 2.98 -13.06 15.80
C LYS A 130 3.90 -11.97 16.36
N ILE A 131 4.79 -11.40 15.53
CA ILE A 131 5.64 -10.30 15.95
C ILE A 131 4.80 -9.08 16.34
N LEU A 132 3.80 -8.74 15.52
CA LEU A 132 2.90 -7.62 15.80
C LEU A 132 2.01 -7.86 17.03
N ASP A 133 1.65 -9.12 17.32
CA ASP A 133 0.90 -9.49 18.53
C ASP A 133 1.73 -9.31 19.81
N VAL A 134 3.03 -9.61 19.73
CA VAL A 134 3.98 -9.44 20.85
C VAL A 134 4.37 -7.97 21.07
N GLU A 135 4.33 -7.16 20.02
CA GLU A 135 4.73 -5.75 20.03
C GLU A 135 3.55 -4.83 19.68
N PRO A 136 2.43 -4.86 20.42
CA PRO A 136 1.17 -4.19 20.05
C PRO A 136 1.27 -2.65 20.04
N GLN A 137 2.29 -2.09 20.69
CA GLN A 137 2.57 -0.66 20.73
C GLN A 137 3.49 -0.19 19.60
N SER A 138 3.91 -1.07 18.67
CA SER A 138 4.67 -0.65 17.49
C SER A 138 3.79 0.09 16.47
N GLU A 139 4.39 0.97 15.67
CA GLU A 139 3.69 1.70 14.59
C GLU A 139 2.93 0.74 13.64
N LEU A 140 3.59 -0.33 13.18
CA LEU A 140 2.95 -1.34 12.34
C LEU A 140 1.80 -2.08 13.03
N ALA A 141 1.94 -2.44 14.31
CA ALA A 141 0.86 -3.09 15.03
C ALA A 141 -0.35 -2.15 15.20
N MET A 142 -0.09 -0.85 15.39
CA MET A 142 -1.13 0.17 15.45
C MET A 142 -1.82 0.37 14.09
N ILE A 143 -1.10 0.35 12.97
CA ILE A 143 -1.71 0.39 11.62
C ILE A 143 -2.59 -0.84 11.39
N ARG A 144 -2.12 -2.03 11.78
CA ARG A 144 -2.92 -3.26 11.73
C ARG A 144 -4.19 -3.13 12.59
N ALA A 145 -4.06 -2.71 13.84
CA ALA A 145 -5.20 -2.52 14.74
C ALA A 145 -6.20 -1.47 14.22
N LEU A 146 -5.69 -0.38 13.64
CA LEU A 146 -6.52 0.64 12.98
C LEU A 146 -7.34 0.01 11.84
N SER A 147 -6.71 -0.75 10.96
CA SER A 147 -7.41 -1.40 9.84
C SER A 147 -8.52 -2.37 10.27
N GLN A 148 -8.37 -3.02 11.44
CA GLN A 148 -9.37 -3.90 12.02
C GLN A 148 -10.53 -3.13 12.68
N ARG A 149 -10.25 -1.93 13.21
CA ARG A 149 -11.22 -1.04 13.86
C ARG A 149 -12.08 -0.26 12.86
N ILE A 150 -11.55 0.05 11.67
CA ILE A 150 -12.29 0.79 10.65
C ILE A 150 -13.57 0.00 10.28
N PRO A 151 -14.76 0.66 10.28
CA PRO A 151 -16.03 0.00 9.98
C PRO A 151 -16.04 -0.66 8.59
N PRO A 152 -16.65 -1.84 8.42
CA PRO A 152 -16.86 -2.41 7.10
C PRO A 152 -17.56 -1.42 6.16
N GLY A 153 -17.22 -1.46 4.86
CA GLY A 153 -17.76 -0.55 3.85
C GLY A 153 -17.15 0.87 3.85
N ALA A 154 -16.19 1.16 4.74
CA ALA A 154 -15.56 2.47 4.80
C ALA A 154 -14.76 2.82 3.54
N ARG A 155 -14.65 4.13 3.30
CA ARG A 155 -13.83 4.74 2.26
C ARG A 155 -12.47 5.12 2.87
N ILE A 156 -11.39 4.60 2.32
CA ILE A 156 -10.04 4.76 2.84
C ILE A 156 -9.17 5.42 1.77
N TYR A 157 -8.65 6.60 2.08
CA TYR A 157 -7.65 7.27 1.28
C TYR A 157 -6.28 7.02 1.88
N LEU A 158 -5.38 6.42 1.10
CA LEU A 158 -4.03 6.10 1.53
C LEU A 158 -3.03 7.10 0.97
N GLY A 159 -2.26 7.69 1.88
CA GLY A 159 -1.23 8.64 1.52
C GLY A 159 -0.04 7.98 0.84
N ASN A 160 0.59 8.72 -0.07
CA ASN A 160 1.87 8.31 -0.67
C ASN A 160 2.97 8.16 0.41
N SER A 161 4.12 7.61 0.02
CA SER A 161 5.23 7.28 0.91
C SER A 161 4.97 6.00 1.74
N LEU A 162 5.16 6.03 3.06
CA LEU A 162 5.00 4.87 3.94
C LEU A 162 3.54 4.44 4.19
N PRO A 163 2.53 5.33 4.38
CA PRO A 163 1.16 4.92 4.71
C PRO A 163 0.60 3.84 3.79
N ILE A 164 0.65 4.03 2.47
CA ILE A 164 0.17 3.03 1.50
C ILE A 164 0.95 1.71 1.54
N ARG A 165 2.26 1.76 1.80
CA ARG A 165 3.14 0.58 1.84
C ARG A 165 2.96 -0.23 3.11
N GLU A 166 2.80 0.45 4.23
CA GLU A 166 2.57 -0.19 5.53
C GLU A 166 1.16 -0.74 5.59
N TRP A 167 0.18 -0.05 5.01
CA TRP A 167 -1.15 -0.62 4.80
C TRP A 167 -1.08 -1.92 3.98
N ASP A 168 -0.34 -1.93 2.88
CA ASP A 168 -0.17 -3.13 2.07
C ASP A 168 0.49 -4.29 2.86
N LEU A 169 1.45 -3.95 3.73
CA LEU A 169 2.21 -4.90 4.53
C LEU A 169 1.40 -5.52 5.69
N VAL A 170 0.66 -4.72 6.46
CA VAL A 170 0.11 -5.16 7.76
C VAL A 170 -1.39 -4.95 7.95
N ALA A 171 -2.09 -4.23 7.08
CA ALA A 171 -3.53 -4.06 7.23
C ALA A 171 -4.27 -5.40 7.13
N THR A 172 -5.45 -5.46 7.76
CA THR A 172 -6.32 -6.63 7.72
C THR A 172 -6.57 -7.07 6.28
N ARG A 173 -6.58 -8.40 6.08
CA ARG A 173 -6.92 -9.05 4.82
C ARG A 173 -8.32 -9.65 4.83
N GLU A 174 -9.11 -9.38 5.88
CA GLU A 174 -10.51 -9.77 5.95
C GLU A 174 -11.35 -9.03 4.89
N PRO A 175 -12.41 -9.64 4.34
CA PRO A 175 -13.30 -9.00 3.38
C PRO A 175 -14.18 -7.94 4.05
N ARG A 176 -13.59 -6.77 4.34
CA ARG A 176 -14.26 -5.65 5.00
C ARG A 176 -15.09 -4.78 4.06
N GLY A 177 -15.00 -5.01 2.75
CA GLY A 177 -15.69 -4.20 1.74
C GLY A 177 -15.19 -2.75 1.67
N PHE A 178 -13.93 -2.49 2.02
CA PHE A 178 -13.34 -1.16 1.94
C PHE A 178 -13.27 -0.67 0.49
N THR A 179 -13.52 0.63 0.29
CA THR A 179 -13.18 1.33 -0.95
C THR A 179 -11.88 2.08 -0.72
N ILE A 180 -10.80 1.65 -1.35
CA ILE A 180 -9.46 2.21 -1.11
C ILE A 180 -8.97 2.99 -2.33
N GLU A 181 -8.54 4.23 -2.13
CA GLU A 181 -8.03 5.13 -3.18
C GLU A 181 -6.75 5.84 -2.76
N ALA A 182 -5.96 6.29 -3.75
CA ALA A 182 -4.73 7.06 -3.53
C ALA A 182 -4.28 7.80 -4.80
N ASN A 183 -3.61 8.95 -4.65
CA ASN A 183 -3.02 9.70 -5.76
C ASN A 183 -1.71 9.05 -6.27
N ARG A 184 -1.84 8.04 -7.15
CA ARG A 184 -0.73 7.22 -7.65
C ARG A 184 -0.20 7.54 -9.05
N GLY A 185 -0.65 8.65 -9.64
CA GLY A 185 -0.15 9.13 -10.94
C GLY A 185 1.30 9.64 -10.82
N ALA A 186 1.45 10.86 -10.29
CA ALA A 186 2.76 11.48 -10.05
C ALA A 186 3.37 11.10 -8.68
N ASN A 187 2.58 10.49 -7.78
CA ASN A 187 3.00 10.09 -6.44
C ASN A 187 3.43 11.24 -5.50
N GLY A 188 2.94 12.46 -5.78
CA GLY A 188 3.22 13.65 -4.99
C GLY A 188 2.64 13.61 -3.57
N ILE A 189 3.24 14.34 -2.63
CA ILE A 189 2.73 14.51 -1.26
C ILE A 189 1.80 15.74 -1.13
N ASP A 190 1.76 16.55 -2.17
CA ASP A 190 0.92 17.73 -2.33
C ASP A 190 -0.55 17.39 -2.60
N GLY A 191 -1.45 18.20 -2.05
CA GLY A 191 -2.89 18.17 -2.37
C GLY A 191 -3.64 16.91 -1.93
N GLN A 192 -3.06 16.06 -1.09
CA GLN A 192 -3.69 14.78 -0.71
C GLN A 192 -4.85 14.92 0.28
N LEU A 193 -4.79 15.86 1.22
CA LEU A 193 -5.92 16.16 2.10
C LEU A 193 -7.06 16.81 1.30
N SER A 194 -6.72 17.75 0.42
CA SER A 194 -7.63 18.40 -0.52
C SER A 194 -8.32 17.38 -1.43
N THR A 195 -7.58 16.41 -1.98
CA THR A 195 -8.14 15.30 -2.76
C THR A 195 -9.08 14.44 -1.93
N PHE A 196 -8.67 14.07 -0.71
CA PHE A 196 -9.49 13.28 0.20
C PHE A 196 -10.82 13.99 0.49
N PHE A 197 -10.79 15.28 0.83
CA PHE A 197 -11.99 16.07 1.12
C PHE A 197 -12.95 16.12 -0.07
N GLY A 198 -12.43 16.27 -1.30
CA GLY A 198 -13.25 16.23 -2.52
C GLY A 198 -13.82 14.84 -2.85
N TRP A 199 -13.22 13.77 -2.33
CA TRP A 199 -13.63 12.38 -2.57
C TRP A 199 -14.55 11.80 -1.48
N CYS A 200 -14.56 12.43 -0.30
CA CYS A 200 -15.37 12.02 0.84
C CYS A 200 -16.87 12.07 0.52
N GLN A 201 -17.60 11.08 1.00
CA GLN A 201 -19.07 11.07 0.96
C GLN A 201 -19.64 10.22 2.10
N GLY A 202 -20.81 10.60 2.62
CA GLY A 202 -21.47 9.88 3.69
C GLY A 202 -20.68 9.90 5.00
N GLU A 203 -20.77 8.81 5.79
CA GLU A 203 -20.37 8.86 7.20
C GLU A 203 -19.02 8.21 7.55
N ASN A 204 -18.45 7.38 6.68
CA ASN A 204 -17.31 6.52 7.02
C ASN A 204 -16.14 6.73 6.06
N ASN A 205 -15.43 7.85 6.22
CA ASN A 205 -14.26 8.21 5.41
C ASN A 205 -13.00 8.30 6.28
N TRP A 206 -11.90 7.72 5.83
CA TRP A 206 -10.63 7.68 6.57
C TRP A 206 -9.49 8.11 5.67
N CYS A 207 -8.71 9.10 6.09
CA CYS A 207 -7.49 9.52 5.39
C CYS A 207 -6.28 9.13 6.23
N ILE A 208 -5.33 8.39 5.66
CA ILE A 208 -4.13 7.93 6.38
C ILE A 208 -2.91 8.46 5.66
N VAL A 209 -2.26 9.47 6.22
CA VAL A 209 -1.15 10.21 5.58
C VAL A 209 0.04 10.34 6.53
N GLY A 210 1.23 10.63 5.98
CA GLY A 210 2.38 11.02 6.79
C GLY A 210 2.32 12.49 7.21
N ASP A 211 3.09 12.86 8.23
CA ASP A 211 3.30 14.23 8.69
C ASP A 211 3.63 15.22 7.57
N LEU A 212 4.65 14.96 6.75
CA LEU A 212 5.05 15.86 5.66
C LEU A 212 3.95 16.05 4.62
N THR A 213 3.12 15.02 4.38
CA THR A 213 1.96 15.12 3.49
C THR A 213 0.88 16.03 4.09
N ALA A 214 0.59 15.87 5.39
CA ALA A 214 -0.34 16.75 6.07
C ALA A 214 0.16 18.20 6.16
N LEU A 215 1.47 18.41 6.34
CA LEU A 215 2.09 19.74 6.35
C LEU A 215 2.06 20.42 4.99
N TYR A 216 2.29 19.66 3.89
CA TYR A 216 2.25 20.21 2.53
C TYR A 216 0.87 20.76 2.16
N ASP A 217 -0.18 20.17 2.71
CA ASP A 217 -1.58 20.47 2.41
C ASP A 217 -2.32 20.98 3.66
N ALA A 218 -1.58 21.66 4.56
CA ALA A 218 -2.08 22.03 5.89
C ALA A 218 -3.25 23.03 5.85
N ASN A 219 -3.43 23.77 4.75
CA ASN A 219 -4.57 24.66 4.61
C ASN A 219 -5.85 23.94 4.18
N ALA A 220 -5.77 22.72 3.63
CA ALA A 220 -6.89 21.98 3.04
C ALA A 220 -8.19 21.93 3.88
N PRO A 221 -8.15 21.84 5.24
CA PRO A 221 -9.39 21.77 6.01
C PRO A 221 -10.29 23.02 5.92
N TRP A 222 -9.86 24.10 5.27
CA TRP A 222 -10.69 25.27 4.99
C TRP A 222 -12.03 24.94 4.32
N ILE A 223 -12.09 23.86 3.53
CA ILE A 223 -13.28 23.42 2.80
C ILE A 223 -14.28 22.65 3.69
N VAL A 224 -13.83 22.12 4.83
CA VAL A 224 -14.61 21.20 5.69
C VAL A 224 -16.00 21.70 6.05
N PRO A 225 -16.22 22.99 6.40
CA PRO A 225 -17.56 23.50 6.72
C PRO A 225 -18.57 23.42 5.56
N GLN A 226 -18.08 23.18 4.33
CA GLN A 226 -18.90 23.08 3.11
C GLN A 226 -19.20 21.62 2.73
N LEU A 227 -18.67 20.65 3.47
CA LEU A 227 -18.83 19.22 3.17
C LEU A 227 -19.97 18.60 3.97
N ASP A 228 -20.79 17.81 3.30
CA ASP A 228 -21.76 16.90 3.93
C ASP A 228 -21.17 15.48 4.04
N ALA A 229 -20.07 15.36 4.80
CA ALA A 229 -19.40 14.10 5.04
C ALA A 229 -18.74 14.05 6.41
N LYS A 230 -18.72 12.87 7.02
CA LYS A 230 -17.96 12.60 8.25
C LYS A 230 -16.68 11.85 7.89
N PHE A 231 -15.58 12.25 8.51
CA PHE A 231 -14.28 11.69 8.23
C PHE A 231 -13.36 11.69 9.45
N GLU A 232 -12.36 10.82 9.39
CA GLU A 232 -11.24 10.71 10.33
C GLU A 232 -9.94 10.92 9.54
N ILE A 233 -9.03 11.74 10.08
CA ILE A 233 -7.70 11.97 9.49
C ILE A 233 -6.66 11.40 10.45
N VAL A 234 -5.95 10.38 9.98
CA VAL A 234 -4.85 9.72 10.68
C VAL A 234 -3.55 10.26 10.11
N ILE A 235 -2.80 10.97 10.94
CA ILE A 235 -1.47 11.48 10.59
C ILE A 235 -0.42 10.62 11.29
N ILE A 236 0.39 9.91 10.50
CA ILE A 236 1.56 9.19 10.97
C ILE A 236 2.70 10.21 11.10
N ASN A 237 2.88 10.73 12.32
CA ASN A 237 3.90 11.72 12.64
C ASN A 237 5.16 11.07 13.22
N ASN A 238 6.07 10.66 12.34
CA ASN A 238 7.36 10.07 12.71
C ASN A 238 8.53 11.04 12.47
N GLY A 239 8.24 12.34 12.31
CA GLY A 239 9.18 13.44 12.33
C GLY A 239 9.96 13.59 11.04
N GLY A 240 9.34 13.35 9.88
CA GLY A 240 9.93 13.55 8.56
C GLY A 240 9.76 12.38 7.59
N GLY A 241 10.44 12.45 6.44
CA GLY A 241 10.35 11.50 5.33
C GLY A 241 11.01 10.14 5.59
N ARG A 242 10.46 9.33 6.50
CA ARG A 242 11.07 8.05 6.92
C ARG A 242 11.17 6.97 5.83
N ILE A 243 10.51 7.15 4.68
CA ILE A 243 10.74 6.28 3.51
C ILE A 243 12.19 6.28 3.05
N PHE A 244 12.92 7.38 3.25
CA PHE A 244 14.30 7.52 2.81
C PHE A 244 15.26 6.61 3.58
N ASN A 245 14.89 6.16 4.78
CA ASN A 245 15.63 5.12 5.53
C ASN A 245 15.67 3.77 4.78
N ARG A 246 14.71 3.52 3.89
CA ARG A 246 14.61 2.29 3.07
C ARG A 246 15.34 2.39 1.73
N VAL A 247 15.85 3.57 1.36
CA VAL A 247 16.53 3.77 0.09
C VAL A 247 18.03 3.46 0.26
N ALA A 248 18.48 2.33 -0.30
CA ALA A 248 19.85 1.85 -0.13
C ALA A 248 20.92 2.87 -0.55
N SER A 249 20.68 3.66 -1.61
CA SER A 249 21.63 4.69 -2.08
C SER A 249 21.83 5.82 -1.08
N LEU A 250 20.85 6.12 -0.22
CA LEU A 250 20.93 7.17 0.80
C LEU A 250 21.66 6.73 2.07
N ARG A 251 21.91 5.43 2.24
CA ARG A 251 22.66 4.91 3.40
C ARG A 251 24.11 5.36 3.44
N ARG A 252 24.68 5.76 2.29
CA ARG A 252 26.06 6.25 2.17
C ARG A 252 26.18 7.77 2.37
N MET A 253 25.05 8.47 2.47
CA MET A 253 25.04 9.91 2.75
C MET A 253 25.34 10.13 4.23
N ASP A 254 26.01 11.25 4.53
CA ASP A 254 26.20 11.71 5.90
C ASP A 254 24.83 11.78 6.64
N PRO A 255 24.71 11.22 7.85
CA PRO A 255 23.43 11.14 8.56
C PRO A 255 22.78 12.51 8.81
N GLU A 256 23.55 13.53 9.22
CA GLU A 256 23.02 14.86 9.50
C GLU A 256 22.56 15.56 8.21
N VAL A 257 23.32 15.39 7.12
CA VAL A 257 22.94 15.89 5.80
C VAL A 257 21.67 15.22 5.31
N ARG A 258 21.55 13.89 5.46
CA ARG A 258 20.35 13.14 5.05
C ARG A 258 19.14 13.59 5.85
N GLU A 259 19.28 13.71 7.16
CA GLU A 259 18.21 14.15 8.05
C GLU A 259 17.70 15.54 7.67
N ARG A 260 18.62 16.49 7.43
CA ARG A 260 18.28 17.88 7.13
C ARG A 260 17.76 18.11 5.70
N LEU A 261 18.37 17.50 4.69
CA LEU A 261 18.09 17.82 3.29
C LEU A 261 17.12 16.85 2.61
N VAL A 262 17.02 15.61 3.10
CA VAL A 262 16.25 14.56 2.45
C VAL A 262 15.04 14.18 3.31
N GLU A 263 15.28 13.82 4.57
CA GLU A 263 14.20 13.47 5.49
C GLU A 263 13.40 14.68 5.96
N ASN A 264 13.97 15.90 5.88
CA ASN A 264 13.34 17.13 6.35
C ASN A 264 12.80 16.97 7.78
N ALA A 265 13.66 16.47 8.67
CA ALA A 265 13.24 16.11 10.02
C ALA A 265 12.69 17.30 10.79
N HIS A 266 11.67 17.04 11.60
CA HIS A 266 11.01 18.06 12.41
C HIS A 266 10.48 17.51 13.72
N ALA A 267 10.19 18.43 14.65
CA ALA A 267 9.52 18.15 15.92
C ALA A 267 8.10 18.78 15.99
N LEU A 268 7.48 19.03 14.84
CA LEU A 268 6.15 19.63 14.76
C LEU A 268 5.07 18.68 15.31
N HIS A 269 4.10 19.27 16.00
CA HIS A 269 2.88 18.62 16.47
C HIS A 269 1.66 19.27 15.80
N PHE A 270 0.54 18.54 15.75
CA PHE A 270 -0.66 18.97 15.02
C PHE A 270 -1.74 19.60 15.91
N ASP A 271 -1.47 19.85 17.19
CA ASP A 271 -2.45 20.43 18.13
C ASP A 271 -2.92 21.82 17.71
N ALA A 272 -1.97 22.69 17.34
CA ALA A 272 -2.27 24.05 16.89
C ALA A 272 -3.01 24.04 15.53
N TRP A 273 -2.62 23.12 14.64
CA TRP A 273 -3.28 22.91 13.35
C TRP A 273 -4.73 22.43 13.53
N ALA A 274 -4.95 21.44 14.38
CA ALA A 274 -6.29 20.94 14.70
C ALA A 274 -7.14 22.03 15.34
N LYS A 275 -6.58 22.80 16.27
CA LYS A 275 -7.26 23.94 16.91
C LYS A 275 -7.66 25.02 15.91
N MET A 276 -6.80 25.36 14.94
CA MET A 276 -7.09 26.33 13.88
C MET A 276 -8.38 25.98 13.11
N TRP A 277 -8.61 24.69 12.88
CA TRP A 277 -9.74 24.18 12.11
C TRP A 277 -10.89 23.64 12.96
N ASN A 278 -10.85 23.83 14.29
CA ASN A 278 -11.82 23.28 15.23
C ASN A 278 -11.99 21.74 15.11
N ILE A 279 -10.90 21.04 14.81
CA ILE A 279 -10.85 19.58 14.70
C ILE A 279 -10.47 19.00 16.07
N LYS A 280 -11.18 17.96 16.51
CA LYS A 280 -10.82 17.21 17.71
C LYS A 280 -9.63 16.31 17.39
N ILE A 281 -8.64 16.31 18.28
CA ILE A 281 -7.44 15.48 18.13
C ILE A 281 -7.43 14.37 19.19
N GLN A 282 -7.01 13.18 18.76
CA GLN A 282 -6.62 12.09 19.64
C GLN A 282 -5.18 11.69 19.28
N GLU A 283 -4.26 11.84 20.23
CA GLU A 283 -2.88 11.42 20.05
C GLU A 283 -2.70 9.97 20.51
N LEU A 284 -2.08 9.14 19.67
CA LEU A 284 -1.60 7.82 20.03
C LEU A 284 -0.09 7.78 19.83
N ARG A 285 0.65 7.32 20.84
CA ARG A 285 2.12 7.27 20.81
C ARG A 285 2.59 5.82 20.70
N PRO A 286 3.16 5.41 19.56
CA PRO A 286 3.83 4.11 19.48
C PRO A 286 5.07 4.08 20.39
N ASP A 287 5.41 2.91 20.91
CA ASP A 287 6.71 2.66 21.54
C ASP A 287 7.80 2.62 20.43
N PRO A 288 8.77 3.55 20.43
CA PRO A 288 9.84 3.57 19.45
C PRO A 288 10.72 2.31 19.49
N GLU A 289 10.95 1.74 20.68
CA GLU A 289 11.73 0.52 20.84
C GLU A 289 10.97 -0.69 20.31
N ALA A 290 9.67 -0.81 20.60
CA ALA A 290 8.82 -1.83 19.99
C ALA A 290 8.82 -1.72 18.46
N THR A 291 8.70 -0.50 17.93
CA THR A 291 8.75 -0.25 16.48
C THR A 291 10.08 -0.72 15.90
N ARG A 292 11.21 -0.43 16.56
CA ARG A 292 12.54 -0.87 16.12
C ARG A 292 12.66 -2.41 16.15
N ARG A 293 12.20 -3.06 17.23
CA ARG A 293 12.19 -4.52 17.36
C ARG A 293 11.33 -5.19 16.29
N VAL A 294 10.16 -4.63 15.96
CA VAL A 294 9.30 -5.18 14.89
C VAL A 294 10.01 -5.13 13.55
N TRP A 295 10.64 -4.01 13.18
CA TRP A 295 11.38 -3.91 11.92
C TRP A 295 12.56 -4.88 11.86
N GLN A 296 13.33 -4.99 12.95
CA GLN A 296 14.44 -5.95 13.02
C GLN A 296 13.95 -7.40 12.88
N LYS A 297 12.96 -7.81 13.68
CA LYS A 297 12.37 -9.17 13.60
C LYS A 297 11.73 -9.42 12.23
N TYR A 298 11.13 -8.40 11.61
CA TYR A 298 10.62 -8.51 10.25
C TYR A 298 11.75 -8.77 9.26
N ASP A 299 12.86 -8.05 9.33
CA ASP A 299 14.02 -8.32 8.46
C ASP A 299 14.63 -9.72 8.70
N ASP A 300 14.68 -10.18 9.95
CA ASP A 300 15.14 -11.53 10.31
C ASP A 300 14.27 -12.63 9.70
N ILE A 301 12.96 -12.40 9.50
CA ILE A 301 12.09 -13.33 8.78
C ILE A 301 12.61 -13.56 7.35
N TRP A 302 13.31 -12.62 6.73
CA TRP A 302 13.77 -12.68 5.34
C TRP A 302 15.27 -12.91 5.17
N SER A 303 16.00 -13.07 6.27
CA SER A 303 17.39 -13.53 6.24
C SER A 303 17.44 -15.04 5.96
#